data_AF-A0A1C5YA89-F1
#
_entry.id   AF-A0A1C5YA89-F1
#
_cell.length_a   1.000
_cell.length_b   1.000
_cell.length_c   1.000
_cell.angle_alpha   90.00
_cell.angle_beta   90.00
_cell.angle_gamma   90.00
#
_symmetry.space_group_name_H-M   'P 1'
#
loop_
_entity.id
_entity.type
_entity.pdbx_description
1 polymer ?
#
loop_
_entity_poly.entity_id
_entity_poly.type
_entity_poly.pdbx_seq_one_letter_code
_entity_poly.pdbx_strand_id
1 'polypeptide(L)'
;MIELNSKIKNALIKIGFIERYEELSNKFNAKRTPSSNRLAYIDSEEVMETIQDLGYSPVFDVKEKFYKIKEEQIGKITLEVHIILRYGMVDLVWIVRENGELLLGAPWGNIFKETY
;
A
#
# COMPACT_ATOMS: atom_id res chain seq x y z
N MET A 1 -17.90 -10.56 -6.01
CA MET A 1 -17.42 -10.21 -4.66
C MET A 1 -16.41 -11.28 -4.31
N ILE A 2 -15.13 -10.92 -4.19
CA ILE A 2 -14.07 -11.88 -3.86
C ILE A 2 -13.90 -11.76 -2.34
N GLU A 3 -14.31 -12.79 -1.62
CA GLU A 3 -14.17 -12.80 -0.16
C GLU A 3 -12.69 -12.84 0.23
N LEU A 4 -12.28 -11.96 1.14
CA LEU A 4 -10.93 -11.95 1.69
C LEU A 4 -10.62 -13.30 2.35
N ASN A 5 -9.44 -13.86 2.02
CA ASN A 5 -8.94 -15.06 2.68
C ASN A 5 -8.98 -14.88 4.21
N SER A 6 -9.49 -15.88 4.94
CA SER A 6 -9.73 -15.78 6.38
C SER A 6 -8.45 -15.49 7.19
N LYS A 7 -7.28 -15.96 6.76
CA LYS A 7 -5.99 -15.64 7.39
C LYS A 7 -5.68 -14.15 7.26
N ILE A 8 -5.89 -13.60 6.06
CA ILE A 8 -5.70 -12.18 5.77
C ILE A 8 -6.67 -11.34 6.59
N LYS A 9 -7.97 -11.66 6.56
CA LYS A 9 -8.99 -10.94 7.35
C LYS A 9 -8.64 -10.90 8.85
N ASN A 10 -8.24 -12.04 9.42
CA ASN A 10 -7.83 -12.11 10.82
C ASN A 10 -6.57 -11.28 11.11
N ALA A 11 -5.60 -11.25 10.19
CA ALA A 11 -4.41 -10.41 10.34
C ALA A 11 -4.76 -8.91 10.31
N LEU A 12 -5.62 -8.49 9.37
CA LEU A 12 -6.10 -7.11 9.25
C LEU A 12 -6.81 -6.63 10.51
N ILE A 13 -7.66 -7.46 11.11
CA ILE A 13 -8.33 -7.16 12.38
C ILE A 13 -7.30 -7.02 13.51
N LYS A 14 -6.34 -7.94 13.62
CA LYS A 14 -5.32 -7.92 14.69
C LYS A 14 -4.43 -6.67 14.67
N ILE A 15 -4.16 -6.12 13.48
CA ILE A 15 -3.35 -4.91 13.36
C ILE A 15 -4.18 -3.61 13.47
N GLY A 16 -5.50 -3.71 13.62
CA GLY A 16 -6.40 -2.56 13.62
C GLY A 16 -6.40 -1.84 12.26
N PHE A 17 -6.41 -2.59 11.16
CA PHE A 17 -6.27 -2.03 9.81
C PHE A 17 -7.34 -0.96 9.51
N ILE A 18 -8.61 -1.24 9.86
CA ILE A 18 -9.72 -0.31 9.61
C ILE A 18 -9.46 1.04 10.25
N GLU A 19 -9.19 1.06 11.56
CA GLU A 19 -8.97 2.30 12.33
C GLU A 19 -7.79 3.09 11.78
N ARG A 20 -6.65 2.42 11.51
CA ARG A 20 -5.46 3.05 10.93
C ARG A 20 -5.72 3.63 9.54
N TYR A 21 -6.46 2.90 8.71
CA TYR A 21 -6.80 3.36 7.36
C TYR A 21 -7.76 4.55 7.39
N GLU A 22 -8.76 4.53 8.27
CA GLU A 22 -9.67 5.67 8.46
C GLU A 22 -8.93 6.90 8.97
N GLU A 23 -8.05 6.76 9.96
CA GLU A 23 -7.23 7.88 10.46
C GLU A 23 -6.40 8.52 9.34
N LEU A 24 -5.72 7.70 8.53
CA LEU A 24 -4.91 8.18 7.41
C LEU A 24 -5.76 8.84 6.32
N SER A 25 -6.84 8.18 5.90
CA SER A 25 -7.70 8.68 4.81
C SER A 25 -8.51 9.92 5.20
N ASN A 26 -8.85 10.08 6.48
CA ASN A 26 -9.48 11.28 7.00
C ASN A 26 -8.50 12.47 7.10
N LYS A 27 -7.25 12.20 7.47
CA LYS A 27 -6.19 13.21 7.54
C LYS A 27 -5.76 13.66 6.14
N PHE A 28 -5.55 12.71 5.23
CA PHE A 28 -5.07 12.95 3.87
C PHE A 28 -6.19 12.69 2.86
N ASN A 29 -7.08 13.68 2.70
CA ASN A 29 -8.26 13.57 1.86
C ASN A 29 -8.23 14.59 0.72
N ALA A 30 -8.43 14.14 -0.53
CA ALA A 30 -8.43 15.02 -1.70
C ALA A 30 -9.45 16.18 -1.60
N LYS A 31 -10.61 15.99 -0.95
CA LYS A 31 -11.59 17.08 -0.74
C LYS A 31 -11.06 18.17 0.20
N ARG A 32 -10.16 17.82 1.13
CA ARG A 32 -9.62 18.72 2.16
C ARG A 32 -8.22 19.24 1.82
N THR A 33 -7.49 18.55 0.95
CA THR A 33 -6.17 18.96 0.45
C THR A 33 -6.33 19.86 -0.79
N PRO A 34 -6.00 21.17 -0.69
CA PRO A 34 -6.02 22.07 -1.83
C PRO A 34 -5.18 21.53 -2.98
N SER A 35 -5.59 21.76 -4.23
CA SER A 35 -4.86 21.26 -5.41
C SER A 35 -3.40 21.71 -5.43
N SER A 36 -3.09 22.92 -4.96
CA SER A 36 -1.74 23.46 -4.82
C SER A 36 -0.85 22.70 -3.86
N ASN A 37 -1.44 21.98 -2.90
CA ASN A 37 -0.71 21.22 -1.87
C ASN A 37 -0.67 19.73 -2.20
N ARG A 38 -1.22 19.32 -3.34
CA ARG A 38 -1.15 17.94 -3.80
C ARG A 38 0.19 17.72 -4.51
N LEU A 39 0.84 16.61 -4.19
CA LEU A 39 2.08 16.18 -4.81
C LEU A 39 1.81 15.60 -6.21
N ALA A 40 1.28 16.45 -7.10
CA ALA A 40 0.90 16.06 -8.47
C ALA A 40 2.13 15.73 -9.33
N TYR A 41 3.23 16.44 -9.07
CA TYR A 41 4.55 16.18 -9.60
C TYR A 41 5.48 16.04 -8.41
N ILE A 42 6.13 14.88 -8.30
CA ILE A 42 7.11 14.59 -7.26
C ILE A 42 8.32 13.97 -7.93
N ASP A 43 9.50 14.31 -7.46
CA ASP A 43 10.73 13.69 -7.93
C ASP A 43 10.76 12.22 -7.48
N SER A 44 11.13 11.33 -8.40
CA SER A 44 11.27 9.92 -8.07
C SER A 44 12.37 9.69 -7.05
N GLU A 45 13.45 10.49 -7.10
CA GLU A 45 14.55 10.42 -6.14
C GLU A 45 14.08 10.79 -4.72
N GLU A 46 13.30 11.88 -4.57
CA GLU A 46 12.73 12.30 -3.29
C GLU A 46 11.81 11.23 -2.67
N VAL A 47 11.03 10.53 -3.51
CA VAL A 47 10.19 9.41 -3.04
C VAL A 47 11.05 8.24 -2.55
N MET A 48 12.09 7.90 -3.30
CA MET A 48 13.00 6.81 -2.94
C MET A 48 13.74 7.10 -1.64
N GLU A 49 14.28 8.31 -1.48
CA GLU A 49 14.94 8.78 -0.25
C GLU A 49 13.98 8.74 0.94
N THR A 50 12.75 9.25 0.78
CA THR A 50 11.74 9.21 1.85
C THR A 50 11.45 7.79 2.31
N ILE A 51 11.32 6.83 1.39
CA ILE A 51 11.07 5.43 1.74
C ILE A 51 12.31 4.80 2.42
N GLN A 52 13.51 5.19 2.02
CA GLN A 52 14.77 4.76 2.65
C GLN A 52 14.94 5.30 4.06
N ASP A 53 14.61 6.57 4.30
CA ASP A 53 14.63 7.20 5.62
C ASP A 53 13.65 6.55 6.59
N LEU A 54 12.56 5.98 6.07
CA LEU A 54 11.61 5.17 6.85
C LEU A 54 12.14 3.75 7.16
N GLY A 55 13.34 3.40 6.68
CA GLY A 55 14.00 2.12 6.93
C GLY A 55 13.71 1.04 5.89
N TYR A 56 13.07 1.37 4.76
CA TYR A 56 12.72 0.41 3.72
C TYR A 56 13.66 0.51 2.51
N SER A 57 13.76 -0.57 1.72
CA SER A 57 14.54 -0.55 0.48
C SER A 57 13.60 -0.55 -0.73
N PRO A 58 13.34 0.62 -1.35
CA PRO A 58 12.50 0.73 -2.52
C PRO A 58 13.27 0.40 -3.81
N VAL A 59 12.54 -0.09 -4.81
CA VAL A 59 12.97 -0.22 -6.21
C VAL A 59 11.87 0.34 -7.09
N PHE A 60 12.18 1.24 -8.02
CA PHE A 60 11.20 1.77 -8.95
C PHE A 60 11.03 0.85 -10.18
N ASP A 61 9.82 0.39 -10.43
CA ASP A 61 9.46 -0.30 -11.66
C ASP A 61 9.15 0.72 -12.75
N VAL A 62 10.08 0.89 -13.68
CA VAL A 62 9.98 1.88 -14.77
C VAL A 62 8.84 1.55 -15.74
N LYS A 63 8.54 0.26 -15.94
CA LYS A 63 7.56 -0.19 -16.92
C LYS A 63 6.14 0.08 -16.42
N GLU A 64 5.86 -0.35 -15.20
CA GLU A 64 4.53 -0.26 -14.59
C GLU A 64 4.33 1.04 -13.79
N LYS A 65 5.41 1.79 -13.55
CA LYS A 65 5.46 3.12 -12.90
C LYS A 65 4.99 3.09 -11.45
N PHE A 66 5.60 2.25 -10.63
CA PHE A 66 5.37 2.18 -9.18
C PHE A 66 6.65 1.89 -8.41
N TYR A 67 6.65 2.19 -7.11
CA TYR A 67 7.73 1.85 -6.20
C TYR A 67 7.42 0.53 -5.51
N LYS A 68 8.33 -0.43 -5.59
CA LYS A 68 8.26 -1.72 -4.90
C LYS A 68 9.11 -1.63 -3.64
N ILE A 69 8.50 -1.84 -2.47
CA ILE A 69 9.28 -2.18 -1.28
C ILE A 69 9.74 -3.62 -1.41
N LYS A 70 11.01 -3.89 -1.08
CA LYS A 70 11.60 -5.22 -1.11
C LYS A 70 10.68 -6.26 -0.44
N GLU A 71 10.54 -7.41 -1.11
CA GLU A 71 9.74 -8.52 -0.60
C GLU A 71 10.32 -9.06 0.71
N GLU A 72 9.46 -9.24 1.71
CA GLU A 72 9.79 -9.87 2.98
C GLU A 72 9.27 -11.31 3.01
N GLN A 73 10.16 -12.26 3.32
CA GLN A 73 9.82 -13.67 3.51
C GLN A 73 9.69 -13.98 4.99
N ILE A 74 8.52 -14.47 5.41
CA ILE A 74 8.27 -14.94 6.77
C ILE A 74 7.74 -16.37 6.70
N GLY A 75 8.63 -17.35 6.88
CA GLY A 75 8.29 -18.76 6.78
C GLY A 75 7.83 -19.11 5.36
N LYS A 76 6.53 -19.39 5.19
CA LYS A 76 5.89 -19.71 3.90
C LYS A 76 5.23 -18.49 3.24
N ILE A 77 5.16 -17.36 3.94
CA ILE A 77 4.49 -16.15 3.48
C ILE A 77 5.51 -15.22 2.84
N THR A 78 5.17 -14.66 1.68
CA THR A 78 5.83 -13.46 1.16
C THR A 78 4.90 -12.26 1.30
N LEU A 79 5.46 -11.11 1.66
CA LEU A 79 4.77 -9.82 1.67
C LEU A 79 5.53 -8.83 0.81
N GLU A 80 4.81 -8.17 -0.08
CA GLU A 80 5.32 -7.12 -0.95
C GLU A 80 4.36 -5.94 -0.92
N VAL A 81 4.91 -4.72 -0.99
CA VAL A 81 4.14 -3.47 -1.02
C VAL A 81 4.49 -2.71 -2.29
N HIS A 82 3.47 -2.36 -3.07
CA HIS A 82 3.62 -1.38 -4.15
C HIS A 82 3.05 -0.05 -3.72
N ILE A 83 3.76 1.02 -4.05
CA ILE A 83 3.36 2.41 -3.84
C ILE A 83 3.20 3.04 -5.22
N ILE A 84 1.98 3.47 -5.53
CA ILE A 84 1.65 4.11 -6.80
C ILE A 84 1.32 5.57 -6.51
N LEU A 85 2.07 6.49 -7.12
CA LEU A 85 1.84 7.93 -7.00
C LEU A 85 1.31 8.47 -8.32
N ARG A 86 0.08 8.98 -8.33
CA ARG A 86 -0.54 9.57 -9.53
C ARG A 86 -1.44 10.74 -9.16
N TYR A 87 -1.25 11.89 -9.82
CA TYR A 87 -2.08 13.08 -9.66
C TYR A 87 -2.24 13.54 -8.19
N GLY A 88 -1.19 13.38 -7.38
CA GLY A 88 -1.20 13.71 -5.96
C GLY A 88 -2.02 12.77 -5.08
N MET A 89 -2.34 11.58 -5.60
CA MET A 89 -2.90 10.47 -4.83
C MET A 89 -1.82 9.40 -4.66
N VAL A 90 -1.87 8.73 -3.51
CA VAL A 90 -1.10 7.53 -3.23
C VAL A 90 -2.04 6.34 -3.19
N ASP A 91 -1.67 5.27 -3.90
CA ASP A 91 -2.28 3.96 -3.73
C ASP A 91 -1.25 2.99 -3.17
N LEU A 92 -1.63 2.31 -2.09
CA LEU A 92 -0.81 1.32 -1.41
C LEU A 92 -1.40 -0.05 -1.70
N VAL A 93 -0.63 -0.91 -2.35
CA VAL A 93 -1.08 -2.24 -2.75
C VAL A 93 -0.32 -3.27 -1.93
N TRP A 94 -1.06 -4.16 -1.28
CA TRP A 94 -0.47 -5.31 -0.62
C TRP A 94 -0.56 -6.54 -1.50
N ILE A 95 0.57 -7.24 -1.58
CA ILE A 95 0.70 -8.51 -2.27
C ILE A 95 1.21 -9.52 -1.26
N VAL A 96 0.35 -10.48 -0.94
CA VAL A 96 0.65 -11.55 0.01
C VAL A 96 0.56 -12.88 -0.72
N ARG A 97 1.60 -13.69 -0.61
CA ARG A 97 1.61 -15.06 -1.13
C ARG A 97 1.87 -16.06 -0.02
N GLU A 98 1.32 -17.26 -0.13
CA GLU A 98 1.65 -18.41 0.72
C GLU A 98 2.10 -19.58 -0.16
N ASN A 99 3.33 -20.06 0.03
CA ASN A 99 3.97 -21.05 -0.85
C ASN A 99 3.95 -20.66 -2.34
N GLY A 100 4.01 -19.36 -2.64
CA GLY A 100 3.95 -18.82 -4.00
C GLY A 100 2.53 -18.59 -4.54
N GLU A 101 1.49 -19.06 -3.86
CA GLU A 101 0.09 -18.82 -4.25
C GLU A 101 -0.38 -17.44 -3.75
N LEU A 102 -1.02 -16.66 -4.61
CA LEU A 102 -1.53 -15.33 -4.27
C LEU A 102 -2.73 -15.42 -3.33
N LEU A 103 -2.59 -14.89 -2.11
CA LEU A 103 -3.66 -14.77 -1.12
C LEU A 103 -4.33 -13.40 -1.14
N LEU A 104 -3.55 -12.35 -1.41
CA LEU A 104 -4.01 -10.97 -1.48
C LEU A 104 -3.18 -10.23 -2.52
N GLY A 105 -3.83 -9.43 -3.37
CA GLY A 105 -3.18 -8.56 -4.35
C GLY A 105 -4.10 -7.38 -4.63
N ALA A 106 -4.20 -6.44 -3.69
CA ALA A 106 -5.19 -5.38 -3.78
C ALA A 106 -4.73 -4.05 -3.14
N PRO A 107 -5.19 -2.92 -3.71
CA PRO A 107 -5.18 -1.61 -3.06
C PRO A 107 -5.78 -1.64 -1.66
N TRP A 108 -5.19 -0.90 -0.71
CA TRP A 108 -5.72 -0.74 0.65
C TRP A 108 -7.17 -0.25 0.65
N GLY A 109 -7.53 0.65 -0.26
CA GLY A 109 -8.91 1.12 -0.39
C GLY A 109 -9.90 0.03 -0.81
N ASN A 110 -9.46 -1.00 -1.53
CA ASN A 110 -10.28 -2.17 -1.86
C ASN A 110 -10.34 -3.14 -0.69
N ILE A 111 -9.21 -3.38 -0.02
CA ILE A 111 -9.14 -4.21 1.20
C ILE A 111 -10.10 -3.66 2.26
N PHE A 112 -10.10 -2.33 2.45
CA PHE A 112 -11.00 -1.64 3.35
C PHE A 112 -12.46 -1.97 3.08
N LYS A 113 -12.92 -1.83 1.83
CA LYS A 113 -14.31 -2.12 1.44
C LYS A 113 -14.74 -3.56 1.71
N GLU A 114 -13.83 -4.53 1.54
CA GLU A 114 -14.10 -5.95 1.78
C GLU A 114 -13.97 -6.36 3.26
N THR A 115 -13.47 -5.47 4.11
CA THR A 115 -13.38 -5.71 5.57
C THR A 115 -14.62 -5.18 6.32
N TYR A 116 -15.45 -4.36 5.66
CA TYR A 116 -16.75 -3.87 6.16
C TYR A 116 -17.91 -4.82 5.83
#